data_AF-A0A9D9L002-F1
#
_entry.id   AF-A0A9D9L002-F1
#
_cell.length_a   1.000
_cell.length_b   1.000
_cell.length_c   1.000
_cell.angle_alpha   90.00
_cell.angle_beta   90.00
_cell.angle_gamma   90.00
#
_symmetry.space_group_name_H-M   'P 1'
#
loop_
_entity.id
_entity.type
_entity.pdbx_description
1 polymer ?
#
loop_
_entity_poly.entity_id
_entity_poly.type
_entity_poly.pdbx_seq_one_letter_code
_entity_poly.pdbx_strand_id
1 'polypeptide(L)'
;MFRRKIYDKLVEWKNESNGKTALMIEGARRIGKSTVAEEFARNEYESYILVDFYMASPEVKALFDDLSDLNYIFLQLQLQY
;
A
#
# COMPACT_ATOMS: atom_id res chain seq x y z
N MET A 1 13.08 9.06 17.97
CA MET A 1 12.54 9.25 16.61
C MET A 1 11.11 9.76 16.77
N PHE A 2 10.69 10.80 16.04
CA PHE A 2 9.39 11.46 16.25
C PHE A 2 8.29 10.71 15.49
N ARG A 3 7.36 10.07 16.20
CA ARG A 3 6.21 9.36 15.59
C ARG A 3 5.25 10.38 14.97
N ARG A 4 4.94 10.26 13.67
CA ARG A 4 4.01 11.18 13.00
C ARG A 4 2.59 10.91 13.48
N LYS A 5 1.82 11.97 13.76
CA LYS A 5 0.40 11.86 14.21
C LYS A 5 -0.49 11.01 13.28
N ILE A 6 -0.17 10.93 11.99
CA ILE A 6 -0.93 10.13 11.04
C ILE A 6 -0.72 8.62 11.22
N TYR A 7 0.42 8.19 11.77
CA TYR A 7 0.70 6.77 12.00
C TYR A 7 -0.36 6.15 12.92
N ASP A 8 -0.73 6.85 13.98
CA ASP A 8 -1.76 6.38 14.93
C ASP A 8 -3.11 6.17 14.24
N LYS A 9 -3.45 7.04 13.29
CA LYS A 9 -4.67 6.90 12.47
C LYS A 9 -4.62 5.69 11.53
N LEU A 10 -3.45 5.32 11.02
CA LEU A 10 -3.29 4.11 10.20
C LEU A 10 -3.47 2.85 11.04
N VAL A 11 -2.94 2.85 12.28
CA VAL A 11 -3.13 1.74 13.22
C VAL A 11 -4.59 1.61 13.65
N GLU A 12 -5.24 2.73 13.98
CA GLU A 12 -6.67 2.79 14.29
C GLU A 12 -7.50 2.23 13.13
N TRP A 13 -7.25 2.70 11.90
CA TRP A 13 -7.91 2.19 10.70
C TRP A 13 -7.71 0.68 10.53
N LYS A 14 -6.50 0.15 10.69
CA LYS A 14 -6.23 -1.30 10.59
C LYS A 14 -7.11 -2.09 11.55
N ASN A 15 -7.19 -1.64 12.79
CA ASN A 15 -7.93 -2.32 13.86
C ASN A 15 -9.45 -2.26 13.63
N GLU A 16 -9.97 -1.12 13.17
CA GLU A 16 -11.40 -0.93 12.95
C GLU A 16 -11.90 -1.54 11.64
N SER A 17 -11.14 -1.35 10.55
CA SER A 17 -11.44 -1.87 9.21
C SER A 17 -11.31 -3.39 9.15
N ASN A 18 -10.32 -3.95 9.86
CA ASN A 18 -9.98 -5.36 9.84
C ASN A 18 -9.94 -5.95 8.41
N GLY A 19 -9.26 -5.24 7.50
CA GLY A 19 -9.07 -5.65 6.10
C GLY A 19 -10.28 -5.45 5.17
N LYS A 20 -11.38 -4.84 5.62
CA LYS A 20 -12.59 -4.67 4.80
C LYS A 20 -12.57 -3.44 3.89
N THR A 21 -11.67 -2.51 4.14
CA THR A 21 -11.55 -1.25 3.38
C THR A 21 -10.12 -1.00 2.95
N ALA A 22 -9.94 -0.08 2.01
CA ALA A 22 -8.65 0.48 1.63
C ALA A 22 -8.51 1.90 2.18
N LEU A 23 -7.27 2.37 2.38
CA LEU A 23 -6.97 3.72 2.86
C LEU A 23 -6.26 4.53 1.78
N MET A 24 -6.71 5.77 1.58
CA MET A 24 -6.09 6.74 0.65
C MET A 24 -5.40 7.86 1.42
N ILE A 25 -4.10 8.09 1.17
CA ILE A 25 -3.32 9.16 1.83
C ILE A 25 -3.10 10.31 0.86
N GLU A 26 -3.80 11.42 1.08
CA GLU A 26 -3.72 12.62 0.23
C GLU A 26 -2.85 13.74 0.83
N GLY A 27 -2.44 14.68 -0.01
CA GLY A 27 -1.72 15.89 0.41
C GLY A 27 -0.64 16.33 -0.58
N ALA A 28 0.08 17.41 -0.25
CA ALA A 28 1.08 18.02 -1.11
C ALA A 28 2.23 17.06 -1.50
N ARG A 29 2.91 17.34 -2.62
CA ARG A 29 4.07 16.56 -3.09
C ARG A 29 5.22 16.68 -2.08
N ARG A 30 5.98 15.59 -1.87
CA ARG A 30 7.19 15.53 -1.03
C ARG A 30 6.99 15.81 0.48
N ILE A 31 5.79 15.59 1.01
CA ILE A 31 5.52 15.73 2.47
C ILE A 31 5.73 14.42 3.27
N GLY A 32 6.29 13.39 2.63
CA GLY A 32 6.61 12.10 3.27
C GLY A 32 5.42 11.14 3.41
N LYS A 33 4.47 11.16 2.47
CA LYS A 33 3.31 10.23 2.44
C LYS A 33 3.75 8.78 2.23
N SER A 34 4.57 8.52 1.21
CA SER A 34 5.09 7.18 0.95
C SER A 34 5.93 6.67 2.12
N THR A 35 6.72 7.56 2.75
CA THR A 35 7.53 7.23 3.92
C THR A 35 6.69 6.67 5.06
N VAL A 36 5.58 7.34 5.42
CA VAL A 36 4.75 6.87 6.54
C VAL A 36 3.94 5.62 6.18
N ALA A 37 3.52 5.47 4.91
CA ALA A 37 2.84 4.27 4.45
C ALA A 37 3.76 3.04 4.50
N GLU A 38 5.01 3.19 4.05
CA GLU A 38 6.01 2.13 4.07
C GLU A 38 6.46 1.79 5.51
N GLU A 39 6.67 2.79 6.35
CA GLU A 39 6.97 2.59 7.78
C GLU A 39 5.86 1.81 8.48
N PHE A 40 4.60 2.19 8.25
CA PHE A 40 3.43 1.48 8.74
C PHE A 40 3.39 0.03 8.23
N ALA A 41 3.59 -0.20 6.93
CA ALA A 41 3.59 -1.55 6.37
C ALA A 41 4.67 -2.45 7.01
N ARG A 42 5.90 -1.94 7.16
CA ARG A 42 7.04 -2.65 7.76
C ARG A 42 6.81 -3.02 9.23
N ASN A 43 6.13 -2.17 9.98
CA ASN A 43 5.94 -2.36 11.42
C ASN A 43 4.70 -3.21 11.75
N GLU A 44 3.66 -3.13 10.91
CA GLU A 44 2.33 -3.64 11.23
C GLU A 44 1.96 -4.93 10.46
N TYR A 45 2.75 -5.32 9.46
CA TYR A 45 2.56 -6.53 8.67
C TYR A 45 3.87 -7.31 8.58
N GLU A 46 3.77 -8.64 8.54
CA GLU A 46 4.93 -9.52 8.37
C GLU A 46 5.60 -9.33 7.00
N SER A 47 4.79 -9.06 5.97
CA SER A 47 5.24 -8.79 4.62
C SER A 47 4.31 -7.80 3.93
N TYR A 48 4.83 -7.10 2.92
CA TYR A 48 4.06 -6.18 2.10
C TYR A 48 4.68 -6.08 0.70
N ILE A 49 3.84 -5.77 -0.30
CA ILE A 49 4.26 -5.47 -1.67
C ILE A 49 4.17 -3.95 -1.87
N LEU A 50 5.25 -3.35 -2.36
CA LEU A 50 5.30 -1.92 -2.69
C LEU A 50 5.31 -1.74 -4.21
N VAL A 51 4.18 -1.30 -4.76
CA VAL A 51 4.07 -1.01 -6.20
C VAL A 51 4.20 0.49 -6.44
N ASP A 52 5.34 0.92 -6.98
CA ASP A 52 5.50 2.28 -7.51
C ASP A 52 5.09 2.32 -8.99
N PHE A 53 3.89 2.84 -9.27
CA PHE A 53 3.37 2.95 -10.63
C PHE A 53 4.22 3.83 -11.57
N TYR A 54 5.10 4.69 -11.06
CA TYR A 54 6.03 5.42 -11.91
C TYR A 54 7.12 4.48 -12.47
N MET A 55 7.56 3.51 -11.66
CA MET A 55 8.61 2.53 -12.02
C MET A 55 8.05 1.21 -12.58
N ALA A 56 6.80 0.87 -12.28
CA ALA A 56 6.18 -0.39 -12.67
C ALA A 56 6.18 -0.60 -14.19
N SER A 57 6.41 -1.85 -14.60
CA SER A 57 6.40 -2.25 -16.00
C SER A 57 5.00 -2.10 -16.61
N PRO A 58 4.88 -2.01 -17.95
CA PRO A 58 3.57 -2.01 -18.61
C PRO A 58 2.70 -3.21 -18.24
N GLU A 59 3.31 -4.38 -18.06
CA GLU A 59 2.62 -5.62 -17.68
C GLU A 59 2.03 -5.52 -16.26
N VAL A 60 2.81 -5.02 -15.30
CA VAL A 60 2.31 -4.81 -13.93
C VAL A 60 1.19 -3.77 -13.90
N LYS A 61 1.28 -2.72 -14.71
CA LYS A 61 0.21 -1.71 -14.83
C LYS A 61 -1.07 -2.31 -15.40
N ALA A 62 -0.95 -3.14 -16.43
CA ALA A 62 -2.10 -3.77 -17.09
C ALA A 62 -2.89 -4.70 -16.15
N LEU A 63 -2.27 -5.24 -15.08
CA LEU A 63 -2.99 -6.01 -14.06
C LEU A 63 -4.11 -5.21 -13.37
N PHE A 64 -4.02 -3.88 -13.37
CA PHE A 64 -5.00 -3.02 -12.72
C PHE A 64 -6.11 -2.53 -13.68
N ASP A 65 -6.05 -2.88 -14.96
CA ASP A 65 -7.08 -2.54 -15.95
C ASP A 65 -8.32 -3.44 -15.83
N ASP A 66 -8.14 -4.68 -15.34
CA ASP A 66 -9.21 -5.64 -15.04
C ASP A 66 -9.03 -6.23 -13.64
N LEU A 67 -9.92 -5.84 -12.72
CA LEU A 67 -9.90 -6.27 -11.32
C LEU A 67 -10.87 -7.43 -11.02
N SER A 68 -11.39 -8.11 -12.05
CA SER A 68 -12.36 -9.19 -11.89
C SER A 68 -11.78 -10.44 -11.21
N ASP A 69 -10.50 -10.74 -11.41
CA ASP A 69 -9.76 -11.82 -10.74
C ASP A 69 -8.63 -11.29 -9.85
N LEU A 70 -8.97 -11.02 -8.60
CA LEU A 70 -7.99 -10.55 -7.60
C LEU A 70 -6.91 -11.58 -7.30
N ASN A 71 -7.20 -12.89 -7.39
CA ASN A 71 -6.21 -13.93 -7.11
C ASN A 71 -5.11 -13.92 -8.17
N TYR A 72 -5.48 -13.73 -9.44
CA TYR A 72 -4.51 -13.58 -10.52
C TYR A 72 -3.60 -12.36 -10.30
N ILE A 73 -4.17 -11.21 -9.90
CA ILE A 73 -3.41 -10.00 -9.59
C ILE A 73 -2.39 -10.27 -8.47
N PHE A 74 -2.84 -10.86 -7.35
CA PHE A 74 -1.95 -11.14 -6.22
C PHE A 74 -0.82 -12.11 -6.59
N LEU A 75 -1.13 -13.16 -7.36
CA LEU A 75 -0.13 -14.10 -7.85
C LEU A 75 0.94 -13.41 -8.71
N GLN A 76 0.51 -12.57 -9.66
CA GLN A 76 1.45 -11.85 -10.52
C GLN A 76 2.31 -10.87 -9.72
N LEU A 77 1.72 -10.13 -8.78
CA LEU A 77 2.47 -9.21 -7.92
C LEU A 77 3.51 -9.95 -7.04
N GLN A 78 3.17 -11.11 -6.48
CA GLN A 78 4.10 -11.94 -5.69
C GLN A 78 5.24 -12.56 -6.52
N LEU A 79 5.06 -12.73 -7.82
CA LEU A 79 6.12 -13.25 -8.71
C LEU A 79 7.10 -12.16 -9.13
N GLN A 80 6.65 -10.91 -9.23
CA GLN A 80 7.45 -9.78 -9.72
C GLN A 80 8.16 -9.00 -8.60
N TYR A 81 7.73 -9.15 -7.35
CA TYR A 81 8.25 -8.45 -6.16
C TYR A 81 8.54 -9.43 -5.02
#